data_AF-A0A1W0WRN6-F1
#
_entry.id   AF-A0A1W0WRN6-F1
#
_cell.length_a   1.000
_cell.length_b   1.000
_cell.length_c   1.000
_cell.angle_alpha   90.00
_cell.angle_beta   90.00
_cell.angle_gamma   90.00
#
_symmetry.space_group_name_H-M   'P 1'
#
loop_
_entity.id
_entity.type
_entity.pdbx_description
1 polymer ?
#
loop_
_entity_poly.entity_id
_entity_poly.type
_entity_poly.pdbx_seq_one_letter_code
_entity_poly.pdbx_strand_id
1 'polypeptide(L)'
;MRDSPETSVHMFEGTHENPELIWNDEAREKVSSSIQELKDQFYTTQRNDHSAIWSLPQDYNTIYSNVQGEIVVGGVFLRLFVANPGWVLRKPKEFFLDIVDSFVELSSLPSPPTEELELVTTAIVVFLEAQPLMADQVPTFGHIPKLILLLKSNNDNVVSSTMRIVHQLAKSAVCINSLAAVDSVNGMKLAMKKSRLVTPLACEALNSMFNEPNDELISQALSCDLIPYLLTLLGSPLEFIPNPSGTKAHIVKALKSMTRSLALGDKVSAILDQSRVWSEFKDQRHDLFITHTNTVGYLTAGTPGVAGYLTQGKSKTLPDVPPPADVIHQENPNQL
;
A
#
# COMPACT_ATOMS: atom_id res chain seq x y z
N MET A 1 -7.28 31.38 -4.76
CA MET A 1 -6.90 32.36 -3.71
C MET A 1 -6.88 33.82 -4.21
N ARG A 2 -6.77 34.10 -5.52
CA ARG A 2 -6.86 35.49 -6.03
C ARG A 2 -8.28 36.05 -6.09
N ASP A 3 -9.30 35.19 -6.09
CA ASP A 3 -10.67 35.60 -6.43
C ASP A 3 -11.56 35.90 -5.21
N SER A 4 -11.08 35.66 -3.98
CA SER A 4 -11.82 35.94 -2.74
C SER A 4 -10.86 36.12 -1.55
N PRO A 5 -10.61 37.37 -1.10
CA PRO A 5 -9.78 37.62 0.06
C PRO A 5 -10.39 37.05 1.36
N GLU A 6 -11.72 37.08 1.51
CA GLU A 6 -12.41 36.56 2.69
C GLU A 6 -12.22 35.04 2.83
N THR A 7 -12.30 34.30 1.72
CA THR A 7 -12.06 32.86 1.72
C THR A 7 -10.60 32.54 2.05
N SER A 8 -9.66 33.38 1.61
CA SER A 8 -8.24 33.19 1.87
C SER A 8 -7.92 33.40 3.36
N VAL A 9 -8.53 34.40 4.00
CA VAL A 9 -8.42 34.61 5.45
C VAL A 9 -9.00 33.42 6.21
N HIS A 10 -10.19 32.95 5.84
CA HIS A 10 -10.79 31.77 6.48
C HIS A 10 -9.95 30.50 6.30
N MET A 11 -9.35 30.29 5.12
CA MET A 11 -8.45 29.15 4.87
C MET A 11 -7.15 29.27 5.68
N PHE A 12 -6.62 30.47 5.82
CA PHE A 12 -5.41 30.73 6.60
C PHE A 12 -5.66 30.56 8.11
N GLU A 13 -6.76 31.08 8.63
CA GLU A 13 -7.10 30.98 10.06
C GLU A 13 -7.63 29.59 10.45
N GLY A 14 -8.23 28.85 9.51
CA GLY A 14 -8.76 27.52 9.75
C GLY A 14 -7.66 26.46 9.94
N THR A 15 -7.99 25.34 10.58
CA THR A 15 -7.10 24.18 10.70
C THR A 15 -7.45 23.15 9.62
N HIS A 16 -6.46 22.72 8.84
CA HIS A 16 -6.62 21.80 7.74
C HIS A 16 -5.55 20.71 7.84
N GLU A 17 -5.96 19.46 7.98
CA GLU A 17 -5.05 18.31 7.98
C GLU A 17 -5.54 17.29 6.95
N ASN A 18 -4.70 17.02 5.96
CA ASN A 18 -4.89 15.98 4.97
C ASN A 18 -3.53 15.40 4.56
N PRO A 19 -3.50 14.29 3.80
CA PRO A 19 -2.25 13.63 3.43
C PRO A 19 -1.20 14.50 2.73
N GLU A 20 -1.56 15.65 2.16
CA GLU A 20 -0.62 16.55 1.46
C GLU A 20 -0.48 17.92 2.15
N LEU A 21 -1.14 18.13 3.30
CA LEU A 21 -1.14 19.41 4.01
C LEU A 21 -1.41 19.21 5.49
N ILE A 22 -0.47 19.66 6.32
CA ILE A 22 -0.71 19.91 7.75
C ILE A 22 -0.66 21.42 7.95
N TRP A 23 -1.80 22.01 8.24
CA TRP A 23 -1.97 23.43 8.52
C TRP A 23 -2.74 23.62 9.82
N ASN A 24 -2.01 23.77 10.91
CA ASN A 24 -2.52 23.96 12.27
C ASN A 24 -1.87 25.19 12.93
N ASP A 25 -2.17 25.45 14.21
CA ASP A 25 -1.63 26.60 14.94
C ASP A 25 -0.10 26.62 14.98
N GLU A 26 0.53 25.46 15.18
CA GLU A 26 1.99 25.34 15.20
C GLU A 26 2.60 25.66 13.82
N ALA A 27 2.00 25.15 12.75
CA ALA A 27 2.42 25.44 11.39
C ALA A 27 2.27 26.94 11.05
N ARG A 28 1.15 27.55 11.47
CA ARG A 28 0.90 28.99 11.34
C ARG A 28 1.95 29.82 12.05
N GLU A 29 2.26 29.46 13.29
CA GLU A 29 3.25 30.16 14.12
C GLU A 29 4.65 30.05 13.52
N LYS A 30 5.06 28.87 13.06
CA LYS A 30 6.34 28.65 12.38
C LYS A 30 6.45 29.51 11.12
N VAL A 31 5.46 29.48 10.24
CA VAL A 31 5.47 30.32 9.02
C VAL A 31 5.50 31.80 9.35
N SER A 32 4.71 32.24 10.33
CA SER A 32 4.67 33.65 10.73
C SER A 32 6.02 34.11 11.25
N SER A 33 6.67 33.28 12.07
CA SER A 33 8.01 33.54 12.62
C SER A 33 9.07 33.61 11.52
N SER A 34 9.07 32.66 10.58
CA SER A 34 10.04 32.65 9.47
C SER A 34 9.83 33.81 8.49
N ILE A 35 8.59 34.18 8.20
CA ILE A 35 8.30 35.38 7.40
C ILE A 35 8.80 36.63 8.13
N GLN A 36 8.60 36.71 9.45
CA GLN A 36 9.10 37.82 10.25
C GLN A 36 10.63 37.91 10.20
N GLU A 37 11.33 36.80 10.36
CA GLU A 37 12.79 36.73 10.26
C GLU A 37 13.29 37.16 8.87
N LEU A 38 12.70 36.63 7.80
CA LEU A 38 13.05 37.00 6.42
C LEU A 38 12.81 38.49 6.16
N LYS A 39 11.70 39.03 6.67
CA LYS A 39 11.36 40.45 6.56
C LYS A 39 12.36 41.31 7.32
N ASP A 40 12.72 40.95 8.56
CA ASP A 40 13.66 41.73 9.38
C ASP A 40 15.10 41.68 8.82
N GLN A 41 15.51 40.52 8.29
CA GLN A 41 16.78 40.36 7.55
C GLN A 41 16.80 41.24 6.30
N PHE A 42 15.75 41.17 5.47
CA PHE A 42 15.69 41.97 4.26
C PHE A 42 15.64 43.47 4.56
N TYR A 43 14.88 43.88 5.58
CA TYR A 43 14.83 45.27 6.02
C TYR A 43 16.22 45.80 6.42
N THR A 44 17.00 44.98 7.12
CA THR A 44 18.39 45.32 7.49
C THR A 44 19.28 45.47 6.25
N THR A 45 19.19 44.54 5.31
CA THR A 45 19.94 44.60 4.04
C THR A 45 19.57 45.84 3.23
N GLN A 46 18.27 46.12 3.08
CA GLN A 46 17.77 47.27 2.33
C GLN A 46 18.21 48.60 2.95
N ARG A 47 18.31 48.66 4.29
CA ARG A 47 18.79 49.87 4.98
C ARG A 47 20.26 50.18 4.70
N ASN A 48 21.06 49.15 4.40
CA ASN A 48 22.47 49.31 4.05
C ASN A 48 22.67 49.48 2.54
N ASP A 49 21.79 48.90 1.72
CA ASP A 49 21.77 49.01 0.27
C ASP A 49 20.32 49.20 -0.23
N HIS A 50 19.97 50.44 -0.58
CA HIS A 50 18.63 50.77 -1.08
C HIS A 50 18.31 50.13 -2.44
N SER A 51 19.30 49.59 -3.16
CA SER A 51 19.11 48.89 -4.42
C SER A 51 18.90 47.37 -4.26
N ALA A 52 18.97 46.86 -3.03
CA ALA A 52 18.78 45.45 -2.74
C ALA A 52 17.36 44.99 -3.14
N ILE A 53 17.31 43.93 -3.97
CA ILE A 53 16.07 43.27 -4.39
C ILE A 53 15.86 42.05 -3.49
N TRP A 54 14.65 41.88 -2.97
CA TRP A 54 14.33 40.70 -2.17
C TRP A 54 14.33 39.44 -3.04
N SER A 55 15.00 38.41 -2.57
CA SER A 55 14.95 37.06 -3.13
C SER A 55 14.89 36.05 -2.00
N LEU A 56 14.18 34.94 -2.19
CA LEU A 56 14.28 33.80 -1.29
C LEU A 56 15.73 33.30 -1.26
N PRO A 57 16.30 33.00 -0.08
CA PRO A 57 17.59 32.31 0.00
C PRO A 57 17.57 31.02 -0.82
N GLN A 58 18.65 30.73 -1.55
CA GLN A 58 18.71 29.54 -2.42
C GLN A 58 18.63 28.22 -1.65
N ASP A 59 18.98 28.24 -0.37
CA ASP A 59 18.94 27.15 0.59
C ASP A 59 17.67 27.16 1.47
N TYR A 60 16.70 28.04 1.19
CA TYR A 60 15.45 28.08 1.94
C TYR A 60 14.62 26.82 1.67
N ASN A 61 14.67 25.89 2.62
CA ASN A 61 13.74 24.77 2.68
C ASN A 61 12.52 25.17 3.51
N THR A 62 11.33 24.96 2.94
CA THR A 62 10.07 25.15 3.66
C THR A 62 10.04 24.28 4.91
N ILE A 63 9.97 24.93 6.08
CA ILE A 63 10.04 24.37 7.44
C ILE A 63 8.94 23.33 7.72
N TYR A 64 7.95 23.21 6.83
CA TYR A 64 6.90 22.18 6.84
C TYR A 64 7.39 20.74 6.81
N SER A 65 8.58 20.48 6.27
CA SER A 65 9.09 19.10 6.18
C SER A 65 9.43 18.49 7.55
N ASN A 66 9.55 19.30 8.60
CA ASN A 66 9.92 18.85 9.96
C ASN A 66 8.79 19.10 10.98
N VAL A 67 7.54 18.73 10.64
CA VAL A 67 6.54 18.48 11.69
C VAL A 67 7.07 17.31 12.53
N GLN A 68 7.43 17.57 13.78
CA GLN A 68 8.19 16.63 14.61
C GLN A 68 7.50 15.27 14.68
N GLY A 69 8.16 14.23 14.16
CA GLY A 69 7.69 12.84 14.21
C GLY A 69 6.80 12.38 13.05
N GLU A 70 6.49 13.25 12.07
CA GLU A 70 5.77 12.82 10.87
C GLU A 70 6.73 12.27 9.81
N ILE A 71 6.40 11.12 9.23
CA ILE A 71 7.14 10.53 8.12
C ILE A 71 6.51 11.05 6.82
N VAL A 72 7.32 11.76 6.03
CA VAL A 72 6.90 12.38 4.77
C VAL A 72 7.65 11.75 3.62
N VAL A 73 6.91 11.24 2.63
CA VAL A 73 7.49 10.67 1.40
C VAL A 73 6.78 11.25 0.19
N GLY A 74 7.54 11.77 -0.78
CA GLY A 74 6.96 12.41 -1.98
C GLY A 74 6.03 13.59 -1.68
N GLY A 75 6.24 14.29 -0.56
CA GLY A 75 5.36 15.38 -0.09
C GLY A 75 4.06 14.92 0.60
N VAL A 76 3.94 13.62 0.91
CA VAL A 76 2.76 13.03 1.55
C VAL A 76 3.06 12.60 2.98
N PHE A 77 2.25 13.05 3.93
CA PHE A 77 2.29 12.65 5.34
C PHE A 77 1.69 11.24 5.50
N LEU A 78 2.54 10.23 5.69
CA LEU A 78 2.13 8.82 5.62
C LEU A 78 1.08 8.45 6.67
N ARG A 79 1.15 9.01 7.88
CA ARG A 79 0.18 8.75 8.94
C ARG A 79 -1.22 9.21 8.55
N LEU A 80 -1.34 10.40 7.98
CA LEU A 80 -2.61 10.94 7.49
C LEU A 80 -3.10 10.18 6.26
N PHE A 81 -2.19 9.77 5.37
CA PHE A 81 -2.54 8.95 4.21
C PHE A 81 -3.10 7.59 4.61
N VAL A 82 -2.47 6.89 5.55
CA VAL A 82 -2.95 5.59 6.05
C VAL A 82 -4.30 5.74 6.77
N ALA A 83 -4.54 6.86 7.45
CA ALA A 83 -5.83 7.15 8.06
C ALA A 83 -6.94 7.48 7.03
N ASN A 84 -6.57 7.98 5.85
CA ASN A 84 -7.48 8.31 4.76
C ASN A 84 -6.99 7.79 3.40
N PRO A 85 -7.05 6.46 3.16
CA PRO A 85 -6.48 5.85 1.96
C PRO A 85 -7.26 6.18 0.68
N GLY A 86 -8.49 6.69 0.80
CA GLY A 86 -9.31 7.16 -0.33
C GLY A 86 -8.92 8.54 -0.85
N TRP A 87 -7.95 9.20 -0.22
CA TRP A 87 -7.50 10.53 -0.64
C TRP A 87 -6.91 10.51 -2.05
N VAL A 88 -7.41 11.39 -2.92
CA VAL A 88 -6.92 11.54 -4.29
C VAL A 88 -5.68 12.44 -4.28
N LEU A 89 -4.51 11.80 -4.26
CA LEU A 89 -3.22 12.49 -4.34
C LEU A 89 -3.08 13.26 -5.66
N ARG A 90 -2.39 14.40 -5.62
CA ARG A 90 -2.09 15.21 -6.81
C ARG A 90 -1.14 14.51 -7.77
N LYS A 91 -0.17 13.77 -7.22
CA LYS A 91 0.90 13.08 -7.97
C LYS A 91 1.03 11.61 -7.54
N PRO A 92 0.00 10.77 -7.78
CA PRO A 92 -0.03 9.40 -7.25
C PRO A 92 1.10 8.51 -7.79
N LYS A 93 1.56 8.75 -9.02
CA LYS A 93 2.69 8.01 -9.60
C LYS A 93 4.03 8.34 -8.95
N GLU A 94 4.31 9.63 -8.76
CA GLU A 94 5.54 10.09 -8.11
C GLU A 94 5.56 9.59 -6.67
N PHE A 95 4.44 9.75 -5.94
CA PHE A 95 4.31 9.22 -4.58
C PHE A 95 4.59 7.72 -4.50
N PHE A 96 4.04 6.91 -5.42
CA PHE A 96 4.26 5.47 -5.43
C PHE A 96 5.73 5.11 -5.64
N LEU A 97 6.42 5.79 -6.55
CA LEU A 97 7.86 5.57 -6.77
C LEU A 97 8.66 5.92 -5.52
N ASP A 98 8.42 7.12 -4.97
CA ASP A 98 9.13 7.62 -3.80
C ASP A 98 8.94 6.70 -2.58
N ILE A 99 7.73 6.18 -2.36
CA ILE A 99 7.44 5.30 -1.21
C ILE A 99 8.01 3.90 -1.38
N VAL A 100 8.05 3.36 -2.60
CA VAL A 100 8.71 2.07 -2.85
C VAL A 100 10.23 2.21 -2.74
N ASP A 101 10.80 3.29 -3.23
CA ASP A 101 12.24 3.56 -3.05
C ASP A 101 12.58 3.77 -1.58
N SER A 102 11.79 4.54 -0.84
CA SER A 102 11.92 4.68 0.62
C SER A 102 11.85 3.32 1.34
N PHE A 103 10.92 2.44 0.95
CA PHE A 103 10.85 1.08 1.50
C PHE A 103 12.12 0.26 1.22
N VAL A 104 12.64 0.31 0.00
CA VAL A 104 13.86 -0.41 -0.39
C VAL A 104 15.08 0.14 0.36
N GLU A 105 15.19 1.46 0.49
CA GLU A 105 16.26 2.12 1.24
C GLU A 105 16.21 1.74 2.71
N LEU A 106 15.06 1.85 3.36
CA LEU A 106 14.86 1.43 4.76
C LEU A 106 15.23 -0.05 4.95
N SER A 107 14.77 -0.92 4.03
CA SER A 107 15.04 -2.35 4.08
C SER A 107 16.52 -2.72 3.87
N SER A 108 17.31 -1.81 3.29
CA SER A 108 18.76 -1.98 3.09
C SER A 108 19.59 -1.62 4.33
N LEU A 109 18.99 -0.94 5.31
CA LEU A 109 19.68 -0.57 6.55
C LEU A 109 20.02 -1.82 7.38
N PRO A 110 21.17 -1.84 8.10
CA PRO A 110 21.53 -2.96 8.97
C PRO A 110 20.49 -3.23 10.07
N SER A 111 19.83 -2.17 10.54
CA SER A 111 18.78 -2.21 11.56
C SER A 111 17.68 -1.22 11.18
N PRO A 112 16.71 -1.63 10.33
CA PRO A 112 15.60 -0.77 9.92
C PRO A 112 14.73 -0.39 11.12
N PRO A 113 14.31 0.87 11.26
CA PRO A 113 13.33 1.27 12.26
C PRO A 113 11.99 0.57 12.00
N THR A 114 11.54 -0.28 12.93
CA THR A 114 10.35 -1.12 12.74
C THR A 114 9.07 -0.30 12.52
N GLU A 115 8.90 0.80 13.25
CA GLU A 115 7.69 1.65 13.13
C GLU A 115 7.61 2.36 11.78
N GLU A 116 8.74 2.89 11.30
CA GLU A 116 8.82 3.55 9.99
C GLU A 116 8.62 2.54 8.87
N LEU A 117 9.27 1.38 8.95
CA LEU A 117 9.10 0.29 7.99
C LEU A 117 7.63 -0.16 7.92
N GLU A 118 6.97 -0.32 9.07
CA GLU A 118 5.57 -0.72 9.16
C GLU A 118 4.63 0.34 8.57
N LEU A 119 4.89 1.62 8.83
CA LEU A 119 4.09 2.72 8.29
C LEU A 119 4.24 2.82 6.76
N VAL A 120 5.47 2.77 6.24
CA VAL A 120 5.76 2.77 4.81
C VAL A 120 5.11 1.57 4.12
N THR A 121 5.23 0.38 4.73
CA THR A 121 4.62 -0.85 4.22
C THR A 121 3.10 -0.73 4.15
N THR A 122 2.49 -0.24 5.23
CA THR A 122 1.04 -0.08 5.30
C THR A 122 0.56 0.94 4.27
N ALA A 123 1.26 2.06 4.11
CA ALA A 123 0.96 3.06 3.10
C ALA A 123 1.04 2.49 1.67
N ILE A 124 2.05 1.67 1.34
CA ILE A 124 2.13 0.98 0.03
C ILE A 124 0.92 0.07 -0.19
N VAL A 125 0.59 -0.76 0.80
CA VAL A 125 -0.50 -1.73 0.68
C VAL A 125 -1.83 -1.01 0.49
N VAL A 126 -2.16 -0.03 1.34
CA VAL A 126 -3.45 0.69 1.24
C VAL A 126 -3.53 1.55 -0.03
N PHE A 127 -2.40 2.08 -0.51
CA PHE A 127 -2.36 2.80 -1.79
C PHE A 127 -2.73 1.87 -2.96
N LEU A 128 -2.15 0.67 -3.01
CA LEU A 128 -2.44 -0.33 -4.04
C LEU A 128 -3.86 -0.92 -3.92
N GLU A 129 -4.42 -0.98 -2.72
CA GLU A 129 -5.82 -1.38 -2.49
C GLU A 129 -6.80 -0.31 -2.95
N ALA A 130 -6.51 0.96 -2.66
CA ALA A 130 -7.35 2.10 -3.06
C ALA A 130 -7.28 2.38 -4.57
N GLN A 131 -6.15 2.08 -5.22
CA GLN A 131 -5.93 2.34 -6.65
C GLN A 131 -5.46 1.08 -7.41
N PRO A 132 -6.34 0.10 -7.68
CA PRO A 132 -5.97 -1.13 -8.39
C PRO A 132 -5.36 -0.90 -9.78
N LEU A 133 -5.80 0.16 -10.49
CA LEU A 133 -5.27 0.53 -11.81
C LEU A 133 -3.80 0.95 -11.78
N MET A 134 -3.30 1.39 -10.61
CA MET A 134 -1.88 1.70 -10.44
C MET A 134 -1.05 0.42 -10.29
N ALA A 135 -1.62 -0.64 -9.72
CA ALA A 135 -0.94 -1.93 -9.57
C ALA A 135 -0.48 -2.47 -10.93
N ASP A 136 -1.30 -2.31 -11.98
CA ASP A 136 -0.97 -2.77 -13.34
C ASP A 136 0.23 -2.03 -13.96
N GLN A 137 0.57 -0.84 -13.45
CA GLN A 137 1.74 -0.08 -13.91
C GLN A 137 3.02 -0.45 -13.15
N VAL A 138 2.92 -1.10 -11.99
CA VAL A 138 4.06 -1.42 -11.12
C VAL A 138 5.19 -2.16 -11.84
N PRO A 139 4.93 -3.14 -12.73
CA PRO A 139 6.01 -3.82 -13.45
C PRO A 139 6.88 -2.88 -14.28
N THR A 140 6.33 -1.79 -14.80
CA THR A 140 7.08 -0.83 -15.64
C THR A 140 8.12 -0.04 -14.85
N PHE A 141 7.98 0.05 -13.53
CA PHE A 141 8.91 0.75 -12.66
C PHE A 141 10.11 -0.10 -12.22
N GLY A 142 10.06 -1.43 -12.42
CA GLY A 142 11.22 -2.31 -12.19
C GLY A 142 11.58 -2.58 -10.72
N HIS A 143 10.70 -2.29 -9.75
CA HIS A 143 10.96 -2.58 -8.33
C HIS A 143 10.68 -4.05 -7.93
N ILE A 144 9.88 -4.80 -8.71
CA ILE A 144 9.49 -6.19 -8.37
C ILE A 144 10.71 -7.10 -8.13
N PRO A 145 11.75 -7.12 -8.98
CA PRO A 145 12.94 -7.94 -8.72
C PRO A 145 13.63 -7.59 -7.39
N LYS A 146 13.68 -6.29 -7.02
CA LYS A 146 14.26 -5.83 -5.76
C LYS A 146 13.43 -6.33 -4.56
N LEU A 147 12.11 -6.22 -4.64
CA LEU A 147 11.20 -6.74 -3.60
C LEU A 147 11.37 -8.26 -3.40
N ILE A 148 11.46 -9.04 -4.48
CA ILE A 148 11.67 -10.49 -4.36
C ILE A 148 13.03 -10.83 -3.74
N LEU A 149 14.07 -10.02 -3.95
CA LEU A 149 15.34 -10.18 -3.26
C LEU A 149 15.22 -9.92 -1.74
N LEU A 150 14.41 -8.94 -1.33
CA LEU A 150 14.18 -8.61 0.08
C LEU A 150 13.45 -9.73 0.86
N LEU A 151 12.71 -10.61 0.19
CA LEU A 151 12.15 -11.83 0.81
C LEU A 151 13.23 -12.79 1.34
N LYS A 152 14.46 -12.69 0.81
CA LYS A 152 15.63 -13.49 1.23
C LYS A 152 16.46 -12.79 2.32
N SER A 153 15.97 -11.67 2.89
CA SER A 153 16.70 -10.90 3.90
C SER A 153 16.75 -11.60 5.28
N ASN A 154 17.77 -11.24 6.07
CA ASN A 154 17.97 -11.77 7.41
C ASN A 154 17.07 -11.12 8.47
N ASN A 155 16.38 -10.01 8.15
CA ASN A 155 15.50 -9.32 9.08
C ASN A 155 14.05 -9.78 8.91
N ASP A 156 13.43 -10.31 9.97
CA ASP A 156 12.07 -10.84 9.91
C ASP A 156 11.01 -9.76 9.65
N ASN A 157 11.23 -8.53 10.11
CA ASN A 157 10.33 -7.40 9.84
C ASN A 157 10.37 -7.01 8.35
N VAL A 158 11.56 -7.03 7.73
CA VAL A 158 11.71 -6.78 6.29
C VAL A 158 11.04 -7.89 5.48
N VAL A 159 11.24 -9.16 5.86
CA VAL A 159 10.58 -10.29 5.19
C VAL A 159 9.06 -10.21 5.32
N SER A 160 8.54 -9.91 6.51
CA SER A 160 7.10 -9.74 6.76
C SER A 160 6.51 -8.60 5.93
N SER A 161 7.16 -7.44 5.97
CA SER A 161 6.73 -6.25 5.24
C SER A 161 6.75 -6.47 3.73
N THR A 162 7.83 -7.05 3.23
CA THR A 162 7.98 -7.41 1.81
C THR A 162 6.91 -8.41 1.39
N MET A 163 6.61 -9.42 2.20
CA MET A 163 5.54 -10.39 1.91
C MET A 163 4.17 -9.72 1.79
N ARG A 164 3.87 -8.71 2.62
CA ARG A 164 2.62 -7.94 2.51
C ARG A 164 2.52 -7.18 1.19
N ILE A 165 3.60 -6.54 0.75
CA ILE A 165 3.64 -5.86 -0.54
C ILE A 165 3.49 -6.88 -1.68
N VAL A 166 4.22 -7.99 -1.64
CA VAL A 166 4.15 -9.04 -2.69
C VAL A 166 2.76 -9.66 -2.76
N HIS A 167 2.11 -9.92 -1.62
CA HIS A 167 0.73 -10.41 -1.59
C HIS A 167 -0.24 -9.43 -2.23
N GLN A 168 -0.09 -8.13 -1.96
CA GLN A 168 -0.91 -7.11 -2.60
C GLN A 168 -0.69 -7.06 -4.13
N LEU A 169 0.55 -7.20 -4.58
CA LEU A 169 0.87 -7.29 -6.02
C LEU A 169 0.29 -8.55 -6.67
N ALA A 170 0.25 -9.68 -5.94
CA ALA A 170 -0.33 -10.93 -6.40
C ALA A 170 -1.86 -10.88 -6.62
N LYS A 171 -2.53 -9.76 -6.29
CA LYS A 171 -3.94 -9.51 -6.64
C LYS A 171 -4.10 -8.96 -8.07
N SER A 172 -3.05 -8.51 -8.74
CA SER A 172 -3.08 -8.04 -10.15
C SER A 172 -2.46 -9.08 -11.09
N ALA A 173 -3.20 -9.45 -12.14
CA ALA A 173 -2.72 -10.37 -13.18
C ALA A 173 -1.47 -9.84 -13.92
N VAL A 174 -1.36 -8.52 -14.11
CA VAL A 174 -0.21 -7.89 -14.76
C VAL A 174 1.05 -8.03 -13.88
N CYS A 175 0.90 -7.82 -12.57
CA CYS A 175 1.95 -8.08 -11.60
C CYS A 175 2.34 -9.55 -11.51
N ILE A 176 1.38 -10.48 -11.58
CA ILE A 176 1.67 -11.94 -11.57
C ILE A 176 2.63 -12.32 -12.70
N ASN A 177 2.44 -11.78 -13.91
CA ASN A 177 3.36 -12.05 -15.02
C ASN A 177 4.79 -11.55 -14.74
N SER A 178 4.92 -10.37 -14.13
CA SER A 178 6.23 -9.87 -13.72
C SER A 178 6.84 -10.63 -12.55
N LEU A 179 6.01 -11.14 -11.62
CA LEU A 179 6.43 -12.00 -10.52
C LEU A 179 6.89 -13.37 -11.05
N ALA A 180 6.27 -13.87 -12.11
CA ALA A 180 6.66 -15.11 -12.77
C ALA A 180 8.00 -14.99 -13.52
N ALA A 181 8.35 -13.79 -13.99
CA ALA A 181 9.64 -13.55 -14.65
C ALA A 181 10.84 -13.54 -13.68
N VAL A 182 10.60 -13.58 -12.37
CA VAL A 182 11.64 -13.62 -11.32
C VAL A 182 11.44 -14.81 -10.41
N ASP A 183 12.44 -15.17 -9.60
CA ASP A 183 12.45 -16.31 -8.66
C ASP A 183 11.53 -16.08 -7.43
N SER A 184 10.29 -15.65 -7.66
CA SER A 184 9.31 -15.26 -6.64
C SER A 184 8.83 -16.45 -5.83
N VAL A 185 8.60 -17.61 -6.46
CA VAL A 185 8.11 -18.82 -5.79
C VAL A 185 9.11 -19.32 -4.75
N ASN A 186 10.38 -19.39 -5.12
CA ASN A 186 11.45 -19.77 -4.19
C ASN A 186 11.66 -18.70 -3.11
N GLY A 187 11.60 -17.41 -3.47
CA GLY A 187 11.65 -16.30 -2.51
C GLY A 187 10.59 -16.43 -1.42
N MET A 188 9.34 -16.69 -1.81
CA MET A 188 8.23 -16.91 -0.86
C MET A 188 8.42 -18.21 -0.06
N LYS A 189 8.91 -19.30 -0.69
CA LYS A 189 9.23 -20.54 0.03
C LYS A 189 10.26 -20.34 1.13
N LEU A 190 11.34 -19.60 0.84
CA LEU A 190 12.40 -19.30 1.80
C LEU A 190 11.87 -18.42 2.95
N ALA A 191 11.05 -17.42 2.63
CA ALA A 191 10.38 -16.57 3.63
C ALA A 191 9.52 -17.40 4.59
N MET A 192 8.70 -18.33 4.08
CA MET A 192 7.87 -19.23 4.91
C MET A 192 8.68 -20.19 5.77
N LYS A 193 9.83 -20.67 5.27
CA LYS A 193 10.74 -21.51 6.07
C LYS A 193 11.36 -20.75 7.23
N LYS A 194 11.64 -19.46 7.04
CA LYS A 194 12.29 -18.60 8.02
C LYS A 194 11.32 -18.13 9.10
N SER A 195 10.16 -17.61 8.69
CA SER A 195 9.14 -17.08 9.60
C SER A 195 7.79 -17.74 9.35
N ARG A 196 7.25 -18.42 10.37
CA ARG A 196 5.91 -19.02 10.29
C ARG A 196 4.79 -17.97 10.23
N LEU A 197 5.07 -16.74 10.67
CA LEU A 197 4.10 -15.65 10.67
C LEU A 197 3.72 -15.20 9.26
N VAL A 198 4.64 -15.33 8.30
CA VAL A 198 4.38 -14.95 6.90
C VAL A 198 3.70 -16.04 6.09
N THR A 199 3.66 -17.28 6.60
CA THR A 199 3.09 -18.45 5.91
C THR A 199 1.65 -18.24 5.43
N PRO A 200 0.71 -17.71 6.22
CA PRO A 200 -0.68 -17.54 5.77
C PRO A 200 -0.76 -16.62 4.54
N LEU A 201 -0.04 -15.50 4.60
CA LEU A 201 -0.02 -14.48 3.56
C LEU A 201 0.68 -14.98 2.29
N ALA A 202 1.79 -15.70 2.46
CA ALA A 202 2.50 -16.33 1.36
C ALA A 202 1.66 -17.40 0.66
N CYS A 203 0.93 -18.24 1.41
CA CYS A 203 0.03 -19.24 0.82
C CYS A 203 -1.13 -18.59 0.06
N GLU A 204 -1.68 -17.48 0.56
CA GLU A 204 -2.72 -16.73 -0.12
C GLU A 204 -2.20 -16.08 -1.42
N ALA A 205 -0.99 -15.49 -1.38
CA ALA A 205 -0.32 -14.93 -2.56
C ALA A 205 -0.05 -16.02 -3.61
N LEU A 206 0.53 -17.15 -3.21
CA LEU A 206 0.77 -18.30 -4.08
C LEU A 206 -0.53 -18.82 -4.70
N ASN A 207 -1.60 -18.94 -3.92
CA ASN A 207 -2.90 -19.34 -4.44
C ASN A 207 -3.42 -18.39 -5.53
N SER A 208 -3.28 -17.07 -5.31
CA SER A 208 -3.69 -16.07 -6.29
C SER A 208 -2.83 -16.16 -7.56
N MET A 209 -1.51 -16.32 -7.40
CA MET A 209 -0.55 -16.48 -8.49
C MET A 209 -0.80 -17.74 -9.35
N PHE A 210 -1.00 -18.91 -8.73
CA PHE A 210 -1.24 -20.15 -9.47
C PHE A 210 -2.64 -20.27 -10.06
N ASN A 211 -3.58 -19.43 -9.64
CA ASN A 211 -4.92 -19.39 -10.24
C ASN A 211 -4.89 -18.78 -11.65
N GLU A 212 -3.88 -17.96 -11.96
CA GLU A 212 -3.62 -17.47 -13.31
C GLU A 212 -2.87 -18.51 -14.14
N PRO A 213 -3.18 -18.65 -15.45
CA PRO A 213 -2.52 -19.61 -16.33
C PRO A 213 -1.11 -19.15 -16.67
N ASN A 214 -0.13 -19.52 -15.83
CA ASN A 214 1.28 -19.19 -16.04
C ASN A 214 2.19 -20.40 -15.74
N ASP A 215 2.67 -21.06 -16.80
CA ASP A 215 3.49 -22.26 -16.67
C ASP A 215 4.89 -21.99 -16.07
N GLU A 216 5.40 -20.75 -16.15
CA GLU A 216 6.69 -20.38 -15.55
C GLU A 216 6.62 -20.45 -14.01
N LEU A 217 5.51 -20.05 -13.42
CA LEU A 217 5.28 -20.20 -11.98
C LEU A 217 5.31 -21.67 -11.55
N ILE A 218 4.72 -22.55 -12.36
CA ILE A 218 4.69 -23.99 -12.09
C ILE A 218 6.08 -24.60 -12.27
N SER A 219 6.82 -24.16 -13.28
CA SER A 219 8.23 -24.52 -13.49
C SER A 219 9.07 -24.17 -12.26
N GLN A 220 8.93 -22.95 -11.73
CA GLN A 220 9.60 -22.54 -10.49
C GLN A 220 9.16 -23.38 -9.28
N ALA A 221 7.86 -23.69 -9.16
CA ALA A 221 7.35 -24.51 -8.07
C ALA A 221 7.95 -25.93 -8.06
N LEU A 222 8.14 -26.52 -9.24
CA LEU A 222 8.80 -27.81 -9.42
C LEU A 222 10.30 -27.71 -9.14
N SER A 223 10.99 -26.71 -9.68
CA SER A 223 12.44 -26.57 -9.56
C SER A 223 12.90 -26.29 -8.13
N CYS A 224 12.09 -25.57 -7.34
CA CYS A 224 12.41 -25.25 -5.96
C CYS A 224 11.80 -26.20 -4.93
N ASP A 225 11.21 -27.34 -5.34
CA ASP A 225 10.49 -28.28 -4.45
C ASP A 225 9.40 -27.60 -3.60
N LEU A 226 8.60 -26.71 -4.18
CA LEU A 226 7.50 -26.06 -3.47
C LEU A 226 6.40 -27.08 -3.15
N ILE A 227 6.03 -27.95 -4.10
CA ILE A 227 4.91 -28.90 -3.93
C ILE A 227 5.12 -29.83 -2.73
N PRO A 228 6.28 -30.52 -2.58
CA PRO A 228 6.54 -31.32 -1.38
C PRO A 228 6.49 -30.48 -0.10
N TYR A 229 7.03 -29.25 -0.13
CA TYR A 229 7.01 -28.35 1.01
C TYR A 229 5.57 -27.98 1.44
N LEU A 230 4.71 -27.61 0.48
CA LEU A 230 3.30 -27.32 0.75
C LEU A 230 2.55 -28.53 1.31
N LEU A 231 2.84 -29.74 0.84
CA LEU A 231 2.28 -30.97 1.39
C LEU A 231 2.72 -31.21 2.84
N THR A 232 3.98 -30.91 3.19
CA THR A 232 4.42 -30.99 4.61
C THR A 232 3.71 -29.98 5.49
N LEU A 233 3.46 -28.77 5.00
CA LEU A 233 2.68 -27.75 5.72
C LEU A 233 1.22 -28.19 5.92
N LEU A 234 0.60 -28.77 4.88
CA LEU A 234 -0.77 -29.25 4.91
C LEU A 234 -0.98 -30.36 5.95
N GLY A 235 -0.01 -31.27 6.07
CA GLY A 235 -0.01 -32.34 7.08
C GLY A 235 0.32 -31.86 8.49
N SER A 236 0.90 -30.67 8.64
CA SER A 236 1.20 -30.10 9.97
C SER A 236 -0.05 -29.49 10.62
N PRO A 237 -0.08 -29.36 11.96
CA PRO A 237 -1.18 -28.68 12.65
C PRO A 237 -1.18 -27.16 12.42
N LEU A 238 -0.11 -26.58 11.85
CA LEU A 238 0.05 -25.13 11.65
C LEU A 238 -0.20 -24.33 12.94
N GLU A 239 0.33 -24.84 14.07
CA GLU A 239 0.26 -24.17 15.36
C GLU A 239 0.87 -22.76 15.27
N PHE A 240 0.29 -21.81 16.01
CA PHE A 240 0.69 -20.38 16.05
C PHE A 240 0.35 -19.54 14.81
N ILE A 241 -0.47 -20.07 13.89
CA ILE A 241 -1.06 -19.29 12.79
C ILE A 241 -2.50 -18.87 13.17
N PRO A 242 -2.92 -17.62 12.91
CA PRO A 242 -4.25 -17.12 13.29
C PRO A 242 -5.40 -17.87 12.59
N ASN A 243 -5.22 -18.31 11.35
CA ASN A 243 -6.22 -19.09 10.60
C ASN A 243 -5.59 -20.32 9.89
N PRO A 244 -5.36 -21.42 10.63
CA PRO A 244 -4.77 -22.65 10.08
C PRO A 244 -5.64 -23.24 8.95
N SER A 245 -6.95 -23.27 9.15
CA SER A 245 -7.92 -23.80 8.19
C SER A 245 -7.92 -23.05 6.87
N GLY A 246 -7.96 -21.70 6.92
CA GLY A 246 -7.87 -20.86 5.73
C GLY A 246 -6.55 -21.06 4.98
N THR A 247 -5.44 -21.13 5.72
CA THR A 247 -4.11 -21.40 5.14
C THR A 247 -4.07 -22.75 4.41
N LYS A 248 -4.61 -23.81 5.02
CA LYS A 248 -4.73 -25.14 4.37
C LYS A 248 -5.62 -25.08 3.11
N ALA A 249 -6.71 -24.32 3.15
CA ALA A 249 -7.57 -24.13 1.99
C ALA A 249 -6.83 -23.43 0.84
N HIS A 250 -6.02 -22.40 1.12
CA HIS A 250 -5.18 -21.76 0.09
C HIS A 250 -4.15 -22.72 -0.49
N ILE A 251 -3.51 -23.55 0.36
CA ILE A 251 -2.57 -24.59 -0.11
C ILE A 251 -3.27 -25.57 -1.06
N VAL A 252 -4.42 -26.12 -0.67
CA VAL A 252 -5.16 -27.08 -1.50
C VAL A 252 -5.59 -26.45 -2.82
N LYS A 253 -6.10 -25.21 -2.80
CA LYS A 253 -6.49 -24.48 -4.01
C LYS A 253 -5.28 -24.23 -4.93
N ALA A 254 -4.15 -23.79 -4.39
CA ALA A 254 -2.91 -23.61 -5.15
C ALA A 254 -2.46 -24.92 -5.82
N LEU A 255 -2.43 -26.03 -5.07
CA LEU A 255 -2.07 -27.35 -5.60
C LEU A 255 -3.03 -27.80 -6.71
N LYS A 256 -4.35 -27.63 -6.53
CA LYS A 256 -5.37 -27.93 -7.57
C LYS A 256 -5.22 -27.04 -8.80
N SER A 257 -4.85 -25.78 -8.64
CA SER A 257 -4.67 -24.88 -9.78
C SER A 257 -3.45 -25.29 -10.61
N MET A 258 -2.35 -25.72 -9.96
CA MET A 258 -1.16 -26.21 -10.66
C MET A 258 -1.41 -27.47 -11.50
N THR A 259 -2.33 -28.36 -11.10
CA THR A 259 -2.67 -29.55 -11.90
C THR A 259 -3.49 -29.24 -13.15
N ARG A 260 -4.03 -28.02 -13.29
CA ARG A 260 -4.79 -27.60 -14.47
C ARG A 260 -3.90 -27.20 -15.65
N SER A 261 -2.60 -27.02 -15.44
CA SER A 261 -1.66 -26.70 -16.52
C SER A 261 -1.58 -27.85 -17.52
N LEU A 262 -1.73 -27.53 -18.80
CA LEU A 262 -1.65 -28.50 -19.89
C LEU A 262 -0.22 -29.01 -20.12
N ALA A 263 0.80 -28.22 -19.76
CA ALA A 263 2.20 -28.56 -20.02
C ALA A 263 2.86 -29.31 -18.85
N LEU A 264 2.56 -28.90 -17.62
CA LEU A 264 3.25 -29.39 -16.42
C LEU A 264 2.30 -30.06 -15.41
N GLY A 265 0.99 -30.01 -15.62
CA GLY A 265 -0.01 -30.55 -14.70
C GLY A 265 0.13 -32.04 -14.42
N ASP A 266 0.56 -32.84 -15.41
CA ASP A 266 0.80 -34.28 -15.23
C ASP A 266 1.95 -34.56 -14.25
N LYS A 267 3.03 -33.76 -14.33
CA LYS A 267 4.17 -33.88 -13.39
C LYS A 267 3.76 -33.49 -11.98
N VAL A 268 2.96 -32.42 -11.84
CA VAL A 268 2.41 -31.98 -10.55
C VAL A 268 1.52 -33.09 -9.97
N SER A 269 0.62 -33.64 -10.77
CA SER A 269 -0.30 -34.71 -10.36
C SER A 269 0.46 -35.97 -9.92
N ALA A 270 1.50 -36.37 -10.66
CA ALA A 270 2.34 -37.51 -10.29
C ALA A 270 3.04 -37.36 -8.92
N ILE A 271 3.41 -36.13 -8.53
CA ILE A 271 3.97 -35.84 -7.20
C ILE A 271 2.87 -35.88 -6.13
N LEU A 272 1.70 -35.30 -6.43
CA LEU A 272 0.57 -35.25 -5.52
C LEU A 272 0.00 -36.64 -5.22
N ASP A 273 -0.10 -37.52 -6.22
CA ASP A 273 -0.63 -38.88 -6.08
C ASP A 273 0.24 -39.79 -5.21
N GLN A 274 1.54 -39.48 -5.06
CA GLN A 274 2.43 -40.18 -4.13
C GLN A 274 2.19 -39.78 -2.66
N SER A 275 1.49 -38.67 -2.42
CA SER A 275 1.27 -38.14 -1.09
C SER A 275 0.02 -38.71 -0.43
N ARG A 276 0.22 -39.34 0.74
CA ARG A 276 -0.89 -39.80 1.59
C ARG A 276 -1.73 -38.64 2.11
N VAL A 277 -1.07 -37.53 2.48
CA VAL A 277 -1.75 -36.31 2.95
C VAL A 277 -2.66 -35.78 1.84
N TRP A 278 -2.18 -35.71 0.60
CA TRP A 278 -3.00 -35.19 -0.51
C TRP A 278 -4.30 -35.97 -0.70
N SER A 279 -4.27 -37.30 -0.55
CA SER A 279 -5.45 -38.15 -0.70
C SER A 279 -6.59 -37.79 0.27
N GLU A 280 -6.26 -37.27 1.46
CA GLU A 280 -7.26 -36.84 2.45
C GLU A 280 -7.90 -35.49 2.10
N PHE A 281 -7.18 -34.62 1.37
CA PHE A 281 -7.59 -33.24 1.09
C PHE A 281 -8.08 -33.00 -0.35
N LYS A 282 -7.74 -33.87 -1.31
CA LYS A 282 -8.04 -33.66 -2.74
C LYS A 282 -9.54 -33.55 -3.03
N ASP A 283 -10.37 -34.30 -2.31
CA ASP A 283 -11.82 -34.39 -2.53
C ASP A 283 -12.64 -33.50 -1.57
N GLN A 284 -12.00 -32.83 -0.61
CA GLN A 284 -12.69 -31.93 0.32
C GLN A 284 -13.22 -30.70 -0.43
N ARG A 285 -14.54 -30.45 -0.34
CA ARG A 285 -15.14 -29.20 -0.80
C ARG A 285 -14.88 -28.10 0.23
N HIS A 286 -14.45 -26.94 -0.27
CA HIS A 286 -13.95 -25.83 0.56
C HIS A 286 -15.04 -25.09 1.37
N ASP A 287 -16.32 -25.42 1.20
CA ASP A 287 -17.43 -24.83 1.94
C ASP A 287 -17.49 -25.31 3.41
N LEU A 288 -16.72 -26.34 3.76
CA LEU A 288 -16.59 -26.87 5.12
C LEU A 288 -15.55 -26.14 5.99
N PHE A 289 -14.85 -25.14 5.45
CA PHE A 289 -13.94 -24.27 6.22
C PHE A 289 -14.63 -23.04 6.82
N ILE A 290 -15.98 -23.00 6.82
CA ILE A 290 -16.73 -21.99 7.56
C ILE A 290 -16.71 -22.40 9.04
N THR A 291 -15.92 -21.69 9.85
CA THR A 291 -16.15 -21.64 11.29
C THR A 291 -17.62 -21.32 11.54
N HIS A 292 -18.33 -22.23 12.22
CA HIS A 292 -19.64 -21.96 12.79
C HIS A 292 -19.55 -20.74 13.71
N THR A 293 -19.77 -19.53 13.18
CA THR A 293 -20.35 -18.46 13.98
C THR A 293 -21.79 -18.86 14.22
N ASN A 294 -22.04 -19.48 15.38
CA ASN A 294 -23.37 -19.51 15.98
C ASN A 294 -23.77 -18.07 16.32
N THR A 295 -24.19 -17.30 15.31
CA THR A 295 -25.00 -16.12 15.55
C THR A 295 -26.42 -16.63 15.77
N VAL A 296 -26.70 -16.99 17.02
CA VAL A 296 -28.03 -17.33 17.50
C VAL A 296 -28.96 -16.17 17.19
N GLY A 297 -30.07 -16.48 16.52
CA GLY A 297 -30.95 -15.54 15.87
C GLY A 297 -31.56 -14.50 16.81
N TYR A 298 -31.60 -13.26 16.33
CA TYR A 298 -32.57 -12.27 16.77
C TYR A 298 -33.75 -12.30 15.81
N LEU A 299 -34.83 -12.98 16.21
CA LEU A 299 -36.14 -12.82 15.61
C LEU A 299 -37.02 -12.00 16.56
N THR A 300 -37.39 -10.82 16.06
CA THR A 300 -38.71 -10.18 16.18
C THR A 300 -39.25 -9.84 17.57
N ALA A 301 -39.40 -8.53 17.85
CA ALA A 301 -40.72 -7.93 18.14
C ALA A 301 -40.63 -6.40 18.30
N GLY A 302 -41.45 -5.66 17.56
CA GLY A 302 -42.06 -4.41 18.04
C GLY A 302 -41.52 -3.07 17.51
N THR A 303 -41.99 -2.64 16.33
CA THR A 303 -42.32 -1.21 16.07
C THR A 303 -43.64 -0.87 16.77
N PRO A 304 -43.89 0.37 17.28
CA PRO A 304 -44.25 1.49 16.38
C PRO A 304 -43.94 2.94 16.86
N GLY A 305 -43.88 3.87 15.90
CA GLY A 305 -44.05 5.34 16.07
C GLY A 305 -42.76 6.09 16.42
N VAL A 306 -42.32 7.15 15.73
CA VAL A 306 -43.04 8.40 15.46
C VAL A 306 -42.53 9.05 14.17
N ALA A 307 -43.46 9.70 13.48
CA ALA A 307 -43.34 10.40 12.20
C ALA A 307 -42.69 11.79 12.29
N GLY A 308 -41.99 12.17 11.21
CA GLY A 308 -42.00 13.50 10.60
C GLY A 308 -41.20 14.63 11.27
N TYR A 309 -40.23 15.21 10.57
CA TYR A 309 -40.39 16.52 9.92
C TYR A 309 -39.14 16.88 9.10
N LEU A 310 -39.40 17.33 7.87
CA LEU A 310 -38.47 18.06 6.99
C LEU A 310 -38.22 19.46 7.56
N THR A 311 -36.97 19.85 7.74
CA THR A 311 -36.55 21.26 7.62
C THR A 311 -35.27 21.37 6.81
N GLN A 312 -35.36 22.15 5.74
CA GLN A 312 -34.25 22.62 4.92
C GLN A 312 -33.20 23.33 5.77
N GLY A 313 -31.93 22.99 5.56
CA GLY A 313 -30.79 23.80 5.94
C GLY A 313 -29.73 23.71 4.85
N LYS A 314 -29.57 24.79 4.07
CA LYS A 314 -28.47 24.93 3.11
C LYS A 314 -27.17 25.19 3.89
N SER A 315 -26.46 24.13 4.28
CA SER A 315 -25.03 24.24 4.58
C SER A 315 -24.26 23.89 3.31
N LYS A 316 -23.65 24.90 2.68
CA LYS A 316 -22.60 24.68 1.69
C LYS A 316 -21.40 24.07 2.44
N THR A 317 -21.26 22.76 2.39
CA THR A 317 -19.99 22.11 2.68
C THR A 317 -19.01 22.50 1.57
N LEU A 318 -17.89 23.11 1.95
CA LEU A 318 -16.78 23.37 1.02
C LEU A 318 -16.31 22.03 0.44
N PRO A 319 -15.96 21.96 -0.86
CA PRO A 319 -15.46 20.73 -1.45
C PRO A 319 -14.05 20.41 -0.92
N ASP A 320 -13.89 19.19 -0.42
CA ASP A 320 -12.63 18.59 0.07
C ASP A 320 -11.80 18.04 -1.10
N VAL A 321 -11.53 18.90 -2.10
CA VAL A 321 -10.72 18.54 -3.27
C VAL A 321 -9.75 19.69 -3.54
N PRO A 322 -8.44 19.41 -3.76
CA PRO A 322 -7.46 20.45 -4.04
C PRO A 322 -7.81 21.21 -5.33
N PRO A 323 -7.50 22.52 -5.41
CA PRO A 323 -7.81 23.33 -6.57
C PRO A 323 -7.07 22.83 -7.83
N PRO A 324 -7.70 22.89 -9.03
CA PRO A 324 -7.06 22.48 -10.28
C PRO A 324 -5.81 23.32 -10.58
N ALA A 325 -4.78 22.69 -11.14
CA ALA A 325 -3.61 23.40 -11.66
C ALA A 325 -4.00 24.19 -12.93
N ASP A 326 -3.63 25.46 -12.97
CA ASP A 326 -3.87 26.35 -14.12
C ASP A 326 -3.33 25.74 -15.41
N VAL A 327 -4.23 25.48 -16.37
CA VAL A 327 -3.86 25.25 -17.75
C VAL A 327 -3.37 26.58 -18.30
N ILE A 328 -2.09 26.66 -18.63
CA ILE A 328 -1.49 27.81 -19.31
C ILE A 328 -2.27 28.03 -20.62
N HIS A 329 -3.11 29.07 -20.65
CA HIS A 329 -3.72 29.55 -21.88
C HIS A 329 -2.60 30.08 -22.78
N GLN A 330 -2.27 29.34 -23.83
CA GLN A 330 -1.62 29.91 -25.00
C GLN A 330 -2.64 30.85 -25.66
N GLU A 331 -2.48 32.15 -25.47
CA GLU A 331 -3.14 33.16 -26.28
C GLU A 331 -2.74 32.96 -27.74
N ASN A 332 -3.72 32.67 -28.59
CA ASN A 332 -3.60 32.74 -30.04
C ASN A 332 -3.72 34.22 -30.44
N PRO A 333 -2.67 34.88 -30.95
CA PRO A 333 -2.81 36.21 -31.49
C PRO A 333 -3.25 36.07 -32.95
N ASN A 334 -4.57 36.03 -33.17
CA ASN A 334 -5.22 36.47 -34.41
C ASN A 334 -6.72 36.17 -34.32
N GLN A 335 -7.51 37.19 -33.93
CA GLN A 335 -8.78 37.46 -34.59
C GLN A 335 -9.17 38.93 -34.33
N LEU A 336 -9.61 39.54 -35.44
CA LEU A 336 -9.81 40.94 -35.76
C LEU A 336 -10.65 41.76 -34.75
#